data_AF-A0A3B0WLM6-F1
#
_entry.id   AF-A0A3B0WLM6-F1
#
_cell.length_a   1.000
_cell.length_b   1.000
_cell.length_c   1.000
_cell.angle_alpha   90.00
_cell.angle_beta   90.00
_cell.angle_gamma   90.00
#
_symmetry.space_group_name_H-M   'P 1'
#
loop_
_entity.id
_entity.type
_entity.pdbx_description
1 polymer ?
#
loop_
_entity_poly.entity_id
_entity_poly.type
_entity_poly.pdbx_seq_one_letter_code
_entity_poly.pdbx_strand_id
1 'polypeptide(L)'
;MDFKQLFTKTKEVLKSGLGIPIAVLALLGMVTIPMPPFLLDIFFTFNIALSLVVLALTLYAKRPLDFAIFPTIILLATLFRLSLNIASTRVILLEGHNGGAAAGHVIEAFGEFVIGGNLAVGLVIFAILVVINFVVITKGAGRVAEVSARFTLDSMPGKQMAIDADLNAGLITQEEAQTRRSDIAMEAEFYGSMDGASKFVRGDAIAGILILFINLIGGLAIGMAQHGLPFTEAGKVYTILTLGDGLVAQIPALLLSTATAIIVTRVTGADRKDMSEQMQEQMFATPQALGTAAGIIGVMGLIPGMPNFAFLTFAGVAGGGAYLIYRRQKNRPDTDVDLAGIETEEEVKPADLSWDDVQNVDVLGLEVGYRLIPMVDQAQNGQLLDRVKGVRRKVSQELGFLVPPVHIRDNLDLKPNEYRIMLMGVPLGRGEVFSDKELAINPGQVFGEVAGIATKDPTFGLDAVWISPSDQDQAQALGYTVVDASTVVATHISQVIQDYAYDLFGHDETQQLLDKLKQSSPKLVEELVPDKLSLAIVVRVLQNLLREKVPIKDMRTILETLTEKSGTTKDPNELTSFVRSALGRAIVQNIVGSED
;
A
#
# COMPACT_ATOMS: atom_id res chain seq x y z
N MET A 1 15.16 -56.79 -2.72
CA MET A 1 14.59 -56.12 -1.53
C MET A 1 13.23 -55.57 -1.93
N ASP A 2 12.19 -55.92 -1.18
CA ASP A 2 10.81 -55.61 -1.54
C ASP A 2 10.50 -54.12 -1.27
N PHE A 3 10.41 -53.32 -2.33
CA PHE A 3 10.21 -51.86 -2.26
C PHE A 3 8.97 -51.48 -1.44
N LYS A 4 7.93 -52.34 -1.42
CA LYS A 4 6.71 -52.10 -0.64
C LYS A 4 6.96 -52.19 0.86
N GLN A 5 7.78 -53.15 1.32
CA GLN A 5 8.15 -53.28 2.74
C GLN A 5 9.04 -52.13 3.20
N LEU A 6 9.92 -51.64 2.32
CA LEU A 6 10.77 -50.49 2.61
C LEU A 6 9.92 -49.22 2.77
N PHE A 7 8.95 -49.01 1.87
CA PHE A 7 8.04 -47.87 1.89
C PHE A 7 7.10 -47.84 3.12
N THR A 8 6.62 -49.01 3.55
CA THR A 8 5.78 -49.13 4.76
C THR A 8 6.59 -48.90 6.03
N LYS A 9 7.81 -49.47 6.13
CA LYS A 9 8.72 -49.19 7.25
C LYS A 9 9.13 -47.71 7.31
N THR A 10 9.45 -47.07 6.20
CA THR A 10 9.74 -45.63 6.20
C THR A 10 8.55 -44.80 6.64
N LYS A 11 7.32 -45.21 6.31
CA LYS A 11 6.09 -44.51 6.73
C LYS A 11 5.80 -44.67 8.22
N GLU A 12 6.09 -45.83 8.81
CA GLU A 12 6.01 -46.04 10.27
C GLU A 12 7.08 -45.26 11.04
N VAL A 13 8.31 -45.22 10.52
CA VAL A 13 9.43 -44.45 11.11
C VAL A 13 9.19 -42.94 11.01
N LEU A 14 8.55 -42.46 9.94
CA LEU A 14 8.15 -41.05 9.84
C LEU A 14 7.06 -40.69 10.85
N LYS A 15 6.15 -41.61 11.17
CA LYS A 15 5.07 -41.41 12.15
C LYS A 15 5.53 -41.49 13.61
N SER A 16 6.66 -42.13 13.91
CA SER A 16 7.17 -42.30 15.27
C SER A 16 8.01 -41.12 15.79
N GLY A 17 8.05 -39.99 15.08
CA GLY A 17 8.83 -38.81 15.46
C GLY A 17 10.34 -38.92 15.17
N LEU A 18 10.80 -40.05 14.62
CA LEU A 18 12.22 -40.29 14.28
C LEU A 18 12.66 -39.64 12.96
N GLY A 19 11.74 -39.02 12.21
CA GLY A 19 12.04 -38.42 10.90
C GLY A 19 13.10 -37.31 10.94
N ILE A 20 13.03 -36.40 11.92
CA ILE A 20 13.99 -35.28 12.05
C ILE A 20 15.40 -35.79 12.40
N PRO A 21 15.60 -36.63 13.44
CA PRO A 21 16.91 -37.22 13.72
C PRO A 21 17.54 -37.95 12.53
N ILE A 22 16.73 -38.70 11.77
CA ILE A 22 17.21 -39.41 10.58
C ILE A 22 17.63 -38.42 9.49
N ALA A 23 16.86 -37.35 9.26
CA ALA A 23 17.23 -36.32 8.31
C ALA A 23 18.56 -35.64 8.69
N VAL A 24 18.75 -35.30 9.97
CA VAL A 24 20.02 -34.72 10.46
C VAL A 24 21.19 -35.69 10.29
N LEU A 25 21.00 -36.97 10.64
CA LEU A 25 22.03 -38.00 10.43
C LEU A 25 22.36 -38.20 8.95
N ALA A 26 21.36 -38.13 8.06
CA ALA A 26 21.58 -38.19 6.62
C ALA A 26 22.38 -36.99 6.11
N LEU A 27 22.10 -35.77 6.59
CA LEU A 27 22.88 -34.57 6.25
C LEU A 27 24.33 -34.67 6.71
N LEU A 28 24.56 -35.12 7.96
CA LEU A 28 25.91 -35.36 8.49
C LEU A 28 26.65 -36.48 7.73
N GLY A 29 25.93 -37.54 7.37
CA GLY A 29 26.43 -38.62 6.54
C GLY A 29 26.89 -38.10 5.17
N MET A 30 26.12 -37.22 4.54
CA MET A 30 26.45 -36.62 3.25
C MET A 30 27.72 -35.76 3.28
N VAL A 31 28.01 -35.10 4.40
CA VAL A 31 29.24 -34.32 4.59
C VAL A 31 30.46 -35.22 4.83
N THR A 32 30.28 -36.34 5.54
CA THR A 32 31.39 -37.20 6.00
C THR A 32 31.74 -38.33 5.04
N ILE A 33 30.76 -38.86 4.31
CA ILE A 33 30.92 -40.00 3.39
C ILE A 33 31.03 -39.48 1.95
N PRO A 34 32.00 -39.95 1.15
CA PRO A 34 32.10 -39.56 -0.26
C PRO A 34 30.84 -40.02 -1.02
N MET A 35 30.18 -39.06 -1.67
CA MET A 35 28.92 -39.28 -2.37
C MET A 35 29.17 -39.70 -3.82
N PRO A 36 28.57 -40.81 -4.29
CA PRO A 36 28.56 -41.15 -5.70
C PRO A 36 27.95 -40.03 -6.57
N PRO A 37 28.52 -39.72 -7.75
CA PRO A 37 28.00 -38.65 -8.63
C PRO A 37 26.51 -38.79 -8.96
N PHE A 38 26.03 -40.02 -9.15
CA PHE A 38 24.61 -40.30 -9.39
C PHE A 38 23.69 -39.85 -8.24
N LEU A 39 24.11 -39.98 -6.98
CA LEU A 39 23.31 -39.52 -5.85
C LEU A 39 23.32 -37.99 -5.74
N LEU A 40 24.42 -37.34 -6.11
CA LEU A 40 24.49 -35.88 -6.19
C LEU A 40 23.49 -35.36 -7.24
N ASP A 41 23.45 -35.95 -8.43
CA ASP A 41 22.51 -35.58 -9.49
C ASP A 41 21.04 -35.69 -9.01
N ILE A 42 20.69 -36.79 -8.33
CA ILE A 42 19.35 -36.97 -7.74
C ILE A 42 19.05 -35.88 -6.73
N PHE A 43 19.96 -35.62 -5.80
CA PHE A 43 19.71 -34.69 -4.71
C PHE A 43 19.70 -33.22 -5.15
N PHE A 44 20.53 -32.83 -6.11
CA PHE A 44 20.46 -31.51 -6.73
C PHE A 44 19.16 -31.32 -7.51
N THR A 45 18.77 -32.31 -8.33
CA THR A 45 17.50 -32.27 -9.06
C THR A 45 16.32 -32.18 -8.09
N PHE A 46 16.35 -32.94 -7.00
CA PHE A 46 15.36 -32.87 -5.93
C PHE A 46 15.32 -31.49 -5.26
N ASN A 47 16.47 -30.87 -4.99
CA ASN A 47 16.52 -29.53 -4.39
C ASN A 47 15.90 -28.45 -5.30
N ILE A 48 16.16 -28.53 -6.62
CA ILE A 48 15.54 -27.66 -7.63
C ILE A 48 14.03 -27.88 -7.67
N ALA A 49 13.59 -29.14 -7.77
CA ALA A 49 12.17 -29.49 -7.80
C ALA A 49 11.43 -29.03 -6.53
N LEU A 50 12.03 -29.25 -5.34
CA LEU A 50 11.48 -28.78 -4.06
C LEU A 50 11.31 -27.26 -4.07
N SER A 51 12.30 -26.51 -4.57
CA SER A 51 12.25 -25.04 -4.61
C SER A 51 11.19 -24.52 -5.58
N LEU A 52 10.98 -25.19 -6.71
CA LEU A 52 9.90 -24.87 -7.65
C LEU A 52 8.51 -25.15 -7.04
N VAL A 53 8.35 -26.29 -6.36
CA VAL A 53 7.10 -26.63 -5.66
C VAL A 53 6.81 -25.59 -4.58
N VAL A 54 7.82 -25.21 -3.79
CA VAL A 54 7.66 -24.18 -2.76
C VAL A 54 7.26 -22.84 -3.38
N LEU A 55 7.91 -22.41 -4.46
CA LEU A 55 7.53 -21.18 -5.17
C LEU A 55 6.09 -21.24 -5.67
N ALA A 56 5.68 -22.35 -6.30
CA ALA A 56 4.32 -22.53 -6.77
C ALA A 56 3.31 -22.46 -5.62
N LEU A 57 3.57 -23.15 -4.50
CA LEU A 57 2.73 -23.08 -3.30
C LEU A 57 2.62 -21.64 -2.77
N THR A 58 3.71 -20.87 -2.76
CA THR A 58 3.64 -19.46 -2.32
C THR A 58 2.85 -18.56 -3.27
N LEU A 59 2.77 -18.88 -4.56
CA LEU A 59 1.96 -18.13 -5.52
C LEU A 59 0.46 -18.40 -5.33
N TYR A 60 0.09 -19.65 -5.04
CA TYR A 60 -1.30 -20.09 -4.87
C TYR A 60 -1.85 -20.00 -3.44
N ALA A 61 -1.01 -19.82 -2.42
CA ALA A 61 -1.49 -19.61 -1.04
C ALA A 61 -2.37 -18.35 -1.00
N LYS A 62 -3.49 -18.35 -0.26
CA LYS A 62 -4.35 -17.15 -0.13
C LYS A 62 -3.82 -16.23 0.96
N ARG A 63 -3.42 -16.81 2.08
CA ARG A 63 -2.86 -16.12 3.24
C ARG A 63 -1.48 -16.67 3.58
N PRO A 64 -0.59 -15.86 4.19
CA PRO A 64 0.71 -16.37 4.68
C PRO A 64 0.55 -17.58 5.62
N LEU A 65 -0.47 -17.55 6.48
CA LEU A 65 -0.76 -18.60 7.46
C LEU A 65 -1.19 -19.95 6.83
N ASP A 66 -1.73 -19.95 5.61
CA ASP A 66 -2.10 -21.19 4.91
C ASP A 66 -0.86 -22.06 4.65
N PHE A 67 0.33 -21.46 4.70
CA PHE A 67 1.60 -22.13 4.57
C PHE A 67 2.52 -21.92 5.78
N ALA A 68 1.97 -22.09 6.99
CA ALA A 68 2.70 -21.90 8.25
C ALA A 68 4.01 -22.71 8.40
N ILE A 69 4.16 -23.84 7.70
CA ILE A 69 5.39 -24.67 7.71
C ILE A 69 6.53 -24.10 6.84
N PHE A 70 6.27 -23.05 6.06
CA PHE A 70 7.23 -22.45 5.14
C PHE A 70 8.60 -22.10 5.75
N PRO A 71 8.70 -21.49 6.95
CA PRO A 71 9.99 -21.12 7.54
C PRO A 71 10.87 -22.35 7.81
N THR A 72 10.26 -23.43 8.26
CA THR A 72 10.91 -24.73 8.49
C THR A 72 11.40 -25.35 7.18
N ILE A 73 10.60 -25.27 6.10
CA ILE A 73 11.00 -25.75 4.77
C ILE A 73 12.21 -24.99 4.26
N ILE A 74 12.24 -23.66 4.39
CA ILE A 74 13.41 -22.85 4.01
C ILE A 74 14.65 -23.30 4.76
N LEU A 75 14.56 -23.46 6.08
CA LEU A 75 15.68 -23.86 6.91
C LEU A 75 16.23 -25.22 6.47
N LEU A 76 15.35 -26.22 6.31
CA LEU A 76 15.75 -27.57 5.87
C LEU A 76 16.31 -27.57 4.44
N ALA A 77 15.68 -26.85 3.51
CA ALA A 77 16.16 -26.76 2.14
C ALA A 77 17.53 -26.08 2.04
N THR A 78 17.78 -25.08 2.91
CA THR A 78 19.07 -24.38 3.01
C THR A 78 20.14 -25.29 3.60
N LEU A 79 19.85 -26.00 4.70
CA LEU A 79 20.78 -26.97 5.29
C LEU A 79 21.12 -28.12 4.34
N PHE A 80 20.11 -28.63 3.62
CA PHE A 80 20.30 -29.65 2.60
C PHE A 80 21.18 -29.17 1.46
N ARG A 81 20.93 -27.95 0.94
CA ARG A 81 21.78 -27.32 -0.07
C ARG A 81 23.21 -27.13 0.39
N LEU A 82 23.43 -26.57 1.60
CA LEU A 82 24.76 -26.38 2.14
C LEU A 82 25.52 -27.70 2.27
N SER A 83 24.83 -28.75 2.74
CA SER A 83 25.40 -30.09 2.84
C SER A 83 25.75 -30.65 1.45
N LEU A 84 24.90 -30.41 0.43
CA LEU A 84 25.17 -30.83 -0.95
C LEU A 84 26.39 -30.12 -1.52
N ASN A 85 26.52 -28.81 -1.30
CA ASN A 85 27.68 -28.03 -1.74
C ASN A 85 28.98 -28.54 -1.11
N ILE A 86 28.96 -28.94 0.17
CA ILE A 86 30.12 -29.54 0.82
C ILE A 86 30.45 -30.92 0.20
N ALA A 87 29.43 -31.74 -0.05
CA ALA A 87 29.61 -33.05 -0.66
C ALA A 87 30.13 -32.95 -2.10
N SER A 88 29.58 -32.04 -2.91
CA SER A 88 30.01 -31.80 -4.29
C SER A 88 31.42 -31.22 -4.35
N THR A 89 31.76 -30.23 -3.51
CA THR A 89 33.12 -29.68 -3.35
C THR A 89 34.14 -30.79 -3.13
N ARG A 90 33.85 -31.75 -2.25
CA ARG A 90 34.75 -32.88 -2.03
C ARG A 90 34.94 -33.74 -3.28
N VAL A 91 33.87 -34.04 -4.01
CA VAL A 91 33.94 -34.81 -5.26
C VAL A 91 34.68 -34.02 -6.34
N ILE A 92 34.43 -32.73 -6.48
CA ILE A 92 35.12 -31.84 -7.43
C ILE A 92 36.63 -31.83 -7.13
N LEU A 93 37.04 -31.67 -5.88
CA LEU A 93 38.46 -31.61 -5.53
C LEU A 93 39.18 -32.96 -5.67
N LEU A 94 38.51 -34.08 -5.34
CA LEU A 94 39.10 -35.42 -5.40
C LEU A 94 39.08 -36.02 -6.81
N GLU A 95 37.95 -35.95 -7.48
CA GLU A 95 37.69 -36.65 -8.75
C GLU A 95 37.69 -35.72 -9.96
N GLY A 96 37.74 -34.39 -9.76
CA GLY A 96 37.67 -33.41 -10.86
C GLY A 96 38.74 -33.57 -11.94
N HIS A 97 39.89 -34.18 -11.63
CA HIS A 97 40.91 -34.51 -12.62
C HIS A 97 40.44 -35.53 -13.68
N ASN A 98 39.36 -36.27 -13.43
CA ASN A 98 38.76 -37.24 -14.35
C ASN A 98 37.85 -36.60 -15.42
N GLY A 99 37.69 -35.27 -15.42
CA GLY A 99 36.94 -34.52 -16.44
C GLY A 99 35.65 -33.87 -15.94
N GLY A 100 34.85 -33.33 -16.87
CA GLY A 100 33.62 -32.56 -16.57
C GLY A 100 32.52 -33.38 -15.89
N ALA A 101 32.42 -34.68 -16.19
CA ALA A 101 31.40 -35.56 -15.60
C ALA A 101 31.73 -36.05 -14.19
N ALA A 102 32.92 -35.74 -13.65
CA ALA A 102 33.40 -36.30 -12.39
C ALA A 102 32.52 -35.98 -11.17
N ALA A 103 31.86 -34.81 -11.18
CA ALA A 103 30.99 -34.38 -10.08
C ALA A 103 29.49 -34.63 -10.32
N GLY A 104 29.13 -35.31 -11.41
CA GLY A 104 27.75 -35.56 -11.83
C GLY A 104 27.38 -34.79 -13.10
N HIS A 105 26.38 -35.31 -13.82
CA HIS A 105 25.96 -34.76 -15.10
C HIS A 105 25.16 -33.47 -14.95
N VAL A 106 24.50 -33.27 -13.82
CA VAL A 106 23.76 -32.03 -13.55
C VAL A 106 24.74 -30.87 -13.46
N ILE A 107 25.80 -31.00 -12.64
CA ILE A 107 26.85 -29.97 -12.50
C ILE A 107 27.51 -29.67 -13.85
N GLU A 108 27.88 -30.71 -14.60
CA GLU A 108 28.49 -30.57 -15.92
C GLU A 108 27.60 -29.78 -16.88
N ALA A 109 26.32 -30.16 -17.01
CA ALA A 109 25.37 -29.52 -17.92
C ALA A 109 25.15 -28.04 -17.58
N PHE A 110 25.03 -27.68 -16.30
CA PHE A 110 24.90 -26.29 -15.88
C PHE A 110 26.19 -25.48 -16.11
N GLY A 111 27.36 -26.10 -15.89
CA GLY A 111 28.65 -25.46 -16.14
C GLY A 111 28.87 -25.16 -17.62
N GLU A 112 28.58 -26.12 -18.50
CA GLU A 112 28.68 -25.94 -19.95
C GLU A 112 27.69 -24.89 -20.47
N PHE A 113 26.46 -24.87 -19.96
CA PHE A 113 25.42 -23.91 -20.33
C PHE A 113 25.87 -22.46 -20.13
N VAL A 114 26.54 -22.14 -19.02
CA VAL A 114 27.00 -20.77 -18.73
C VAL A 114 28.29 -20.40 -19.44
N ILE A 115 29.20 -21.36 -19.65
CA ILE A 115 30.47 -21.09 -20.31
C ILE A 115 30.27 -20.85 -21.81
N GLY A 116 29.32 -21.52 -22.46
CA GLY A 116 29.00 -21.29 -23.88
C GLY A 116 30.22 -21.43 -24.81
N GLY A 117 31.23 -22.21 -24.40
CA GLY A 117 32.50 -22.38 -25.10
C GLY A 117 33.59 -21.34 -24.80
N ASN A 118 33.31 -20.28 -24.04
CA ASN A 118 34.30 -19.26 -23.66
C ASN A 118 34.37 -19.08 -22.13
N LEU A 119 35.48 -19.55 -21.55
CA LEU A 119 35.70 -19.55 -20.10
C LEU A 119 35.66 -18.14 -19.49
N ALA A 120 36.16 -17.12 -20.18
CA ALA A 120 36.14 -15.75 -19.68
C ALA A 120 34.71 -15.19 -19.63
N VAL A 121 33.91 -15.45 -20.65
CA VAL A 121 32.50 -15.03 -20.69
C VAL A 121 31.69 -15.74 -19.60
N GLY A 122 31.90 -17.04 -19.42
CA GLY A 122 31.25 -17.82 -18.36
C GLY A 122 31.54 -17.26 -16.96
N LEU A 123 32.79 -16.90 -16.68
CA LEU A 123 33.21 -16.35 -15.39
C LEU A 123 32.57 -14.97 -15.14
N VAL A 124 32.46 -14.11 -16.17
CA VAL A 124 31.78 -12.81 -16.06
C VAL A 124 30.27 -12.98 -15.83
N ILE A 125 29.59 -13.81 -16.61
CA ILE A 125 28.15 -14.06 -16.45
C ILE A 125 27.87 -14.61 -15.05
N PHE A 126 28.67 -15.58 -14.62
CA PHE A 126 28.52 -16.16 -13.30
C PHE A 126 28.76 -15.15 -12.17
N ALA A 127 29.79 -14.30 -12.28
CA ALA A 127 30.04 -13.24 -11.30
C ALA A 127 28.83 -12.28 -11.19
N ILE A 128 28.19 -11.95 -12.31
CA ILE A 128 26.95 -11.14 -12.33
C ILE A 128 25.82 -11.88 -11.60
N LEU A 129 25.62 -13.18 -11.87
CA LEU A 129 24.60 -13.99 -11.21
C LEU A 129 24.81 -14.06 -9.69
N VAL A 130 26.05 -14.25 -9.25
CA VAL A 130 26.40 -14.24 -7.82
C VAL A 130 26.11 -12.88 -7.18
N VAL A 131 26.49 -11.79 -7.84
CA VAL A 131 26.23 -10.43 -7.34
C VAL A 131 24.74 -10.16 -7.24
N ILE A 132 23.95 -10.48 -8.28
CA ILE A 132 22.49 -10.31 -8.26
C ILE A 132 21.87 -11.13 -7.14
N ASN A 133 22.23 -12.41 -7.03
CA ASN A 133 21.68 -13.29 -6.01
C ASN A 133 22.01 -12.79 -4.60
N PHE A 134 23.27 -12.46 -4.30
CA PHE A 134 23.67 -12.06 -2.96
C PHE A 134 23.25 -10.62 -2.60
N VAL A 135 23.60 -9.65 -3.46
CA VAL A 135 23.46 -8.21 -3.16
C VAL A 135 22.01 -7.76 -3.30
N VAL A 136 21.30 -8.23 -4.33
CA VAL A 136 19.94 -7.78 -4.61
C VAL A 136 18.94 -8.70 -3.92
N ILE A 137 19.05 -10.01 -4.12
CA ILE A 137 17.95 -10.93 -3.79
C ILE A 137 18.02 -11.40 -2.35
N THR A 138 19.12 -12.02 -1.91
CA THR A 138 19.25 -12.51 -0.54
C THR A 138 19.24 -11.37 0.49
N LYS A 139 19.98 -10.28 0.23
CA LYS A 139 19.93 -9.09 1.09
C LYS A 139 18.58 -8.36 1.04
N GLY A 140 17.96 -8.28 -0.14
CA GLY A 140 16.66 -7.64 -0.31
C GLY A 140 15.55 -8.40 0.42
N ALA A 141 15.43 -9.71 0.15
CA ALA A 141 14.47 -10.59 0.81
C ALA A 141 14.68 -10.62 2.33
N GLY A 142 15.93 -10.65 2.81
CA GLY A 142 16.23 -10.59 4.23
C GLY A 142 15.76 -9.29 4.89
N ARG A 143 15.98 -8.13 4.25
CA ARG A 143 15.48 -6.84 4.77
C ARG A 143 13.97 -6.76 4.78
N VAL A 144 13.32 -7.26 3.73
CA VAL A 144 11.86 -7.29 3.65
C VAL A 144 11.28 -8.20 4.74
N ALA A 145 11.86 -9.39 4.93
CA ALA A 145 11.49 -10.31 6.01
C ALA A 145 11.67 -9.68 7.41
N GLU A 146 12.81 -9.06 7.67
CA GLU A 146 13.11 -8.40 8.96
C GLU A 146 12.14 -7.26 9.25
N VAL A 147 11.92 -6.37 8.29
CA VAL A 147 11.06 -5.19 8.45
C VAL A 147 9.59 -5.59 8.59
N SER A 148 9.10 -6.49 7.74
CA SER A 148 7.73 -6.99 7.85
C SER A 148 7.50 -7.76 9.14
N ALA A 149 8.45 -8.61 9.55
CA ALA A 149 8.32 -9.33 10.82
C ALA A 149 8.26 -8.36 11.99
N ARG A 150 9.13 -7.34 12.01
CA ARG A 150 9.12 -6.33 13.08
C ARG A 150 7.81 -5.56 13.14
N PHE A 151 7.32 -5.02 12.02
CA PHE A 151 6.08 -4.26 12.02
C PHE A 151 4.86 -5.12 12.36
N THR A 152 4.80 -6.35 11.85
CA THR A 152 3.70 -7.27 12.18
C THR A 152 3.75 -7.63 13.67
N LEU A 153 4.92 -7.94 14.23
CA LEU A 153 5.07 -8.25 15.65
C LEU A 153 4.77 -7.04 16.55
N ASP A 154 5.18 -5.83 16.16
CA ASP A 154 4.88 -4.59 16.90
C ASP A 154 3.37 -4.28 16.91
N SER A 155 2.63 -4.73 15.89
CA SER A 155 1.16 -4.56 15.81
C SER A 155 0.35 -5.57 16.65
N MET A 156 1.00 -6.63 17.16
CA MET A 156 0.34 -7.74 17.87
C MET A 156 -0.42 -7.34 19.13
N PRO A 157 0.13 -6.49 20.03
CA PRO A 157 -0.62 -6.05 21.21
C PRO A 157 -1.89 -5.30 20.82
N GLY A 158 -1.84 -4.48 19.77
CA GLY A 158 -3.01 -3.78 19.25
C GLY A 158 -4.09 -4.72 18.74
N LYS A 159 -3.71 -5.75 17.97
CA LYS A 159 -4.64 -6.78 17.50
C LYS A 159 -5.25 -7.59 18.66
N GLN A 160 -4.48 -7.91 19.70
CA GLN A 160 -4.99 -8.61 20.89
C GLN A 160 -5.95 -7.74 21.70
N MET A 161 -5.61 -6.47 21.92
CA MET A 161 -6.49 -5.51 22.59
C MET A 161 -7.79 -5.29 21.82
N ALA A 162 -7.75 -5.30 20.48
CA ALA A 162 -8.96 -5.22 19.67
C ALA A 162 -9.88 -6.42 19.87
N ILE A 163 -9.34 -7.65 19.96
CA ILE A 163 -10.14 -8.84 20.29
C ILE A 163 -10.75 -8.74 21.68
N ASP A 164 -9.99 -8.24 22.66
CA ASP A 164 -10.48 -8.06 24.02
C ASP A 164 -11.58 -6.99 24.09
N ALA A 165 -11.44 -5.92 23.31
CA ALA A 165 -12.47 -4.89 23.17
C ALA A 165 -13.74 -5.45 22.50
N ASP A 166 -13.60 -6.20 21.41
CA ASP A 166 -14.73 -6.84 20.71
C ASP A 166 -15.47 -7.85 21.60
N LEU A 167 -14.72 -8.65 22.37
CA LEU A 167 -15.29 -9.63 23.30
C LEU A 167 -16.02 -8.93 24.46
N ASN A 168 -15.43 -7.88 25.03
CA ASN A 168 -16.05 -7.09 26.10
C ASN A 168 -17.28 -6.30 25.59
N ALA A 169 -17.29 -5.90 24.33
CA ALA A 169 -18.41 -5.24 23.67
C ALA A 169 -19.52 -6.22 23.22
N GLY A 170 -19.28 -7.54 23.34
CA GLY A 170 -20.24 -8.57 22.92
C GLY A 170 -20.35 -8.73 21.40
N LEU A 171 -19.40 -8.20 20.61
CA LEU A 171 -19.38 -8.30 19.14
C LEU A 171 -18.93 -9.68 18.65
N ILE A 172 -18.17 -10.41 19.48
CA ILE A 172 -17.68 -11.77 19.18
C ILE A 172 -17.91 -12.70 20.36
N THR A 173 -18.03 -13.99 20.07
CA THR A 173 -18.13 -15.04 21.08
C THR A 173 -16.77 -15.42 21.67
N GLN A 174 -16.77 -16.11 22.82
CA GLN A 174 -15.55 -16.63 23.44
C GLN A 174 -14.78 -17.61 22.53
N GLU A 175 -15.50 -18.42 21.75
CA GLU A 175 -14.90 -19.38 20.82
C GLU A 175 -14.22 -18.68 19.63
N GLU A 176 -14.86 -17.63 19.09
CA GLU A 176 -14.27 -16.79 18.05
C GLU A 176 -13.06 -16.02 18.56
N ALA A 177 -13.13 -15.45 19.77
CA ALA A 177 -12.00 -14.77 20.41
C ALA A 177 -10.81 -15.72 20.60
N GLN A 178 -11.07 -16.97 21.03
CA GLN A 178 -10.02 -17.99 21.16
C GLN A 178 -9.39 -18.35 19.81
N THR A 179 -10.20 -18.51 18.77
CA THR A 179 -9.72 -18.80 17.41
C THR A 179 -8.88 -17.66 16.87
N ARG A 180 -9.34 -16.41 16.96
CA ARG A 180 -8.59 -15.23 16.52
C ARG A 180 -7.28 -15.05 17.29
N ARG A 181 -7.27 -15.31 18.60
CA ARG A 181 -6.04 -15.30 19.40
C ARG A 181 -5.05 -16.37 18.95
N SER A 182 -5.54 -17.57 18.61
CA SER A 182 -4.71 -18.64 18.06
C SER A 182 -4.09 -18.25 16.72
N ASP A 183 -4.88 -17.63 15.83
CA ASP A 183 -4.40 -17.15 14.53
C ASP A 183 -3.32 -16.07 14.69
N ILE A 184 -3.54 -15.12 15.60
CA ILE A 184 -2.55 -14.11 15.96
C ILE A 184 -1.27 -14.77 16.50
N ALA A 185 -1.39 -15.77 17.38
CA ALA A 185 -0.22 -16.48 17.92
C ALA A 185 0.58 -17.17 16.80
N MET A 186 -0.10 -17.85 15.87
CA MET A 186 0.51 -18.46 14.70
C MET A 186 1.16 -17.42 13.77
N GLU A 187 0.56 -16.24 13.62
CA GLU A 187 1.13 -15.12 12.86
C GLU A 187 2.45 -14.65 13.47
N ALA A 188 2.50 -14.46 14.79
CA ALA A 188 3.75 -14.12 15.49
C ALA A 188 4.83 -15.20 15.35
N GLU A 189 4.47 -16.47 15.53
CA GLU A 189 5.42 -17.58 15.38
C GLU A 189 5.95 -17.67 13.94
N PHE A 190 5.08 -17.49 12.94
CA PHE A 190 5.45 -17.47 11.54
C PHE A 190 6.45 -16.35 11.23
N TYR A 191 6.13 -15.09 11.56
CA TYR A 191 7.03 -13.98 11.26
C TYR A 191 8.31 -14.01 12.10
N GLY A 192 8.25 -14.47 13.35
CA GLY A 192 9.43 -14.65 14.20
C GLY A 192 10.38 -15.73 13.67
N SER A 193 9.84 -16.89 13.25
CA SER A 193 10.64 -17.96 12.64
C SER A 193 11.18 -17.58 11.26
N MET A 194 10.47 -16.74 10.51
CA MET A 194 10.90 -16.20 9.21
C MET A 194 12.11 -15.28 9.30
N ASP A 195 12.17 -14.38 10.28
CA ASP A 195 13.36 -13.55 10.51
C ASP A 195 14.60 -14.44 10.80
N GLY A 196 14.42 -15.47 11.63
CA GLY A 196 15.46 -16.46 11.91
C GLY A 196 15.91 -17.23 10.66
N ALA A 197 14.97 -17.81 9.91
CA ALA A 197 15.25 -18.57 8.69
C ALA A 197 15.94 -17.71 7.62
N SER A 198 15.53 -16.45 7.46
CA SER A 198 16.11 -15.52 6.48
C SER A 198 17.59 -15.21 6.77
N LYS A 199 17.97 -15.13 8.05
CA LYS A 199 19.38 -14.97 8.47
C LYS A 199 20.22 -16.20 8.11
N PHE A 200 19.66 -17.40 8.19
CA PHE A 200 20.32 -18.63 7.74
C PHE A 200 20.55 -18.64 6.21
N VAL A 201 19.57 -18.23 5.41
CA VAL A 201 19.72 -18.12 3.94
C VAL A 201 20.83 -17.14 3.57
N ARG A 202 20.97 -16.03 4.31
CA ARG A 202 22.09 -15.10 4.12
C ARG A 202 23.44 -15.73 4.42
N GLY A 203 23.54 -16.52 5.48
CA GLY A 203 24.75 -17.26 5.82
C GLY A 203 25.15 -18.26 4.73
N ASP A 204 24.17 -19.00 4.19
CA ASP A 204 24.36 -19.95 3.08
C ASP A 204 24.91 -19.26 1.82
N ALA A 205 24.37 -18.10 1.44
CA ALA A 205 24.86 -17.38 0.26
C ALA A 205 26.33 -16.94 0.40
N ILE A 206 26.78 -16.57 1.61
CA ILE A 206 28.20 -16.27 1.89
C ILE A 206 29.04 -17.54 1.78
N ALA A 207 28.57 -18.65 2.37
CA ALA A 207 29.25 -19.93 2.29
C ALA A 207 29.40 -20.42 0.84
N GLY A 208 28.37 -20.27 -0.01
CA GLY A 208 28.44 -20.60 -1.43
C GLY A 208 29.51 -19.82 -2.19
N ILE A 209 29.67 -18.52 -1.92
CA ILE A 209 30.73 -17.70 -2.51
C ILE A 209 32.11 -18.20 -2.05
N LEU A 210 32.28 -18.52 -0.77
CA LEU A 210 33.54 -19.06 -0.25
C LEU A 210 33.88 -20.42 -0.87
N ILE A 211 32.89 -21.32 -0.95
CA ILE A 211 33.03 -22.64 -1.58
C ILE A 211 33.48 -22.50 -3.03
N LEU A 212 32.93 -21.54 -3.78
CA LEU A 212 33.38 -21.27 -5.14
C LEU A 212 34.86 -20.90 -5.22
N PHE A 213 35.33 -19.99 -4.37
CA PHE A 213 36.75 -19.64 -4.34
C PHE A 213 37.62 -20.83 -3.94
N ILE A 214 37.17 -21.64 -2.98
CA ILE A 214 37.87 -22.86 -2.56
C ILE A 214 37.94 -23.87 -3.70
N ASN A 215 36.86 -24.10 -4.43
CA ASN A 215 36.81 -25.05 -5.55
C ASN A 215 37.67 -24.58 -6.72
N LEU A 216 37.62 -23.28 -7.06
CA LEU A 216 38.40 -22.73 -8.16
C LEU A 216 39.90 -22.75 -7.85
N ILE A 217 40.32 -22.21 -6.71
CA ILE A 217 41.74 -22.09 -6.33
C ILE A 217 42.30 -23.44 -5.89
N GLY A 218 41.58 -24.14 -5.01
CA GLY A 218 41.97 -25.44 -4.49
C GLY A 218 41.98 -26.51 -5.58
N GLY A 219 40.99 -26.51 -6.47
CA GLY A 219 40.92 -27.40 -7.62
C GLY A 219 42.07 -27.18 -8.60
N LEU A 220 42.37 -25.93 -8.95
CA LEU A 220 43.54 -25.58 -9.75
C LEU A 220 44.85 -26.05 -9.09
N ALA A 221 45.01 -25.82 -7.79
CA ALA A 221 46.21 -26.22 -7.05
C ALA A 221 46.38 -27.74 -7.01
N ILE A 222 45.30 -28.49 -6.69
CA ILE A 222 45.33 -29.96 -6.63
C ILE A 222 45.53 -30.55 -8.04
N GLY A 223 44.81 -30.06 -9.03
CA GLY A 223 44.92 -30.51 -10.42
C GLY A 223 46.33 -30.36 -10.98
N MET A 224 46.98 -29.22 -10.74
CA MET A 224 48.37 -29.00 -11.19
C MET A 224 49.41 -29.72 -10.32
N ALA A 225 49.31 -29.61 -8.99
CA ALA A 225 50.37 -30.07 -8.09
C ALA A 225 50.33 -31.58 -7.80
N GLN A 226 49.13 -32.18 -7.71
CA GLN A 226 48.97 -33.60 -7.37
C GLN A 226 48.71 -34.46 -8.61
N HIS A 227 47.95 -33.97 -9.59
CA HIS A 227 47.55 -34.73 -10.77
C HIS A 227 48.31 -34.36 -12.06
N GLY A 228 49.22 -33.38 -12.00
CA GLY A 228 50.11 -33.02 -13.11
C GLY A 228 49.40 -32.41 -14.32
N LEU A 229 48.18 -31.89 -14.16
CA LEU A 229 47.42 -31.28 -15.25
C LEU A 229 48.04 -29.94 -15.68
N PRO A 230 48.10 -29.62 -16.98
CA PRO A 230 48.46 -28.29 -17.47
C PRO A 230 47.50 -27.22 -16.94
N PHE A 231 48.01 -26.02 -16.66
CA PHE A 231 47.20 -24.90 -16.14
C PHE A 231 45.92 -24.65 -16.93
N THR A 232 46.00 -24.69 -18.27
CA THR A 232 44.85 -24.47 -19.15
C THR A 232 43.78 -25.56 -19.01
N GLU A 233 44.20 -26.81 -18.86
CA GLU A 233 43.29 -27.95 -18.75
C GLU A 233 42.68 -28.04 -17.36
N ALA A 234 43.49 -27.90 -16.31
CA ALA A 234 43.01 -27.77 -14.93
C ALA A 234 42.04 -26.58 -14.80
N GLY A 235 42.40 -25.43 -15.38
CA GLY A 235 41.54 -24.25 -15.40
C GLY A 235 40.22 -24.51 -16.09
N LYS A 236 40.21 -25.20 -17.23
CA LYS A 236 38.97 -25.55 -17.93
C LYS A 236 38.08 -26.46 -17.10
N VAL A 237 38.61 -27.59 -16.61
CA VAL A 237 37.81 -28.61 -15.91
C VAL A 237 37.29 -28.08 -14.58
N TYR A 238 38.16 -27.54 -13.74
CA TYR A 238 37.74 -27.04 -12.43
C TYR A 238 36.89 -25.78 -12.52
N THR A 239 37.05 -24.93 -13.55
CA THR A 239 36.11 -23.82 -13.76
C THR A 239 34.74 -24.32 -14.20
N ILE A 240 34.64 -25.27 -15.15
CA ILE A 240 33.34 -25.84 -15.56
C ILE A 240 32.62 -26.44 -14.35
N LEU A 241 33.31 -27.29 -13.59
CA LEU A 241 32.74 -27.94 -12.40
C LEU A 241 32.33 -26.94 -11.32
N THR A 242 33.19 -25.94 -11.04
CA THR A 242 32.92 -24.95 -9.99
C THR A 242 31.77 -24.01 -10.36
N LEU A 243 31.72 -23.54 -11.62
CA LEU A 243 30.62 -22.70 -12.08
C LEU A 243 29.32 -23.50 -12.14
N GLY A 244 29.37 -24.75 -12.60
CA GLY A 244 28.23 -25.65 -12.61
C GLY A 244 27.66 -25.88 -11.21
N ASP A 245 28.50 -26.24 -10.25
CA ASP A 245 28.11 -26.46 -8.84
C ASP A 245 27.48 -25.19 -8.23
N GLY A 246 28.13 -24.04 -8.47
CA GLY A 246 27.61 -22.74 -8.04
C GLY A 246 26.22 -22.43 -8.60
N LEU A 247 25.98 -22.69 -9.90
CA LEU A 247 24.70 -22.42 -10.54
C LEU A 247 23.59 -23.35 -10.04
N VAL A 248 23.90 -24.64 -9.92
CA VAL A 248 22.97 -25.65 -9.42
C VAL A 248 22.53 -25.32 -7.99
N ALA A 249 23.44 -24.81 -7.16
CA ALA A 249 23.10 -24.34 -5.82
C ALA A 249 22.30 -23.02 -5.83
N GLN A 250 22.57 -22.13 -6.79
CA GLN A 250 22.02 -20.78 -6.81
C GLN A 250 20.59 -20.69 -7.32
N ILE A 251 20.17 -21.56 -8.25
CA ILE A 251 18.79 -21.59 -8.75
C ILE A 251 17.78 -21.89 -7.63
N PRO A 252 17.92 -22.96 -6.82
CA PRO A 252 17.09 -23.20 -5.64
C PRO A 252 17.07 -22.01 -4.67
N ALA A 253 18.23 -21.41 -4.41
CA ALA A 253 18.37 -20.27 -3.51
C ALA A 253 17.58 -19.05 -4.00
N LEU A 254 17.64 -18.77 -5.30
CA LEU A 254 16.90 -17.72 -5.98
C LEU A 254 15.40 -17.93 -5.85
N LEU A 255 14.92 -19.14 -6.17
CA LEU A 255 13.51 -19.50 -6.12
C LEU A 255 12.95 -19.39 -4.70
N LEU A 256 13.66 -19.90 -3.70
CA LEU A 256 13.24 -19.81 -2.28
C LEU A 256 13.30 -18.39 -1.74
N SER A 257 14.30 -17.59 -2.13
CA SER A 257 14.37 -16.17 -1.72
C SER A 257 13.23 -15.35 -2.33
N THR A 258 12.86 -15.66 -3.58
CA THR A 258 11.72 -15.03 -4.26
C THR A 258 10.41 -15.45 -3.60
N ALA A 259 10.23 -16.74 -3.30
CA ALA A 259 9.08 -17.25 -2.56
C ALA A 259 8.95 -16.58 -1.18
N THR A 260 10.08 -16.35 -0.49
CA THR A 260 10.13 -15.64 0.80
C THR A 260 9.67 -14.20 0.65
N ALA A 261 10.17 -13.49 -0.38
CA ALA A 261 9.74 -12.13 -0.64
C ALA A 261 8.22 -12.07 -0.92
N ILE A 262 7.69 -12.97 -1.76
CA ILE A 262 6.26 -13.01 -2.12
C ILE A 262 5.37 -13.29 -0.91
N ILE A 263 5.73 -14.27 -0.06
CA ILE A 263 4.87 -14.64 1.08
C ILE A 263 4.87 -13.55 2.16
N VAL A 264 5.99 -12.84 2.34
CA VAL A 264 6.14 -11.79 3.35
C VAL A 264 5.49 -10.47 2.93
N THR A 265 5.50 -10.13 1.63
CA THR A 265 4.86 -8.91 1.11
C THR A 265 3.38 -9.10 0.77
N ARG A 266 2.85 -10.30 0.98
CA ARG A 266 1.44 -10.60 0.76
C ARG A 266 0.58 -9.80 1.74
N VAL A 267 -0.31 -8.99 1.20
CA VAL A 267 -1.23 -8.17 2.00
C VAL A 267 -2.29 -9.07 2.61
N THR A 268 -2.38 -9.07 3.93
CA THR A 268 -3.43 -9.77 4.68
C THR A 268 -4.73 -8.94 4.64
N GLY A 269 -5.36 -8.83 3.46
CA GLY A 269 -6.66 -8.19 3.28
C GLY A 269 -7.83 -9.13 3.57
N ALA A 270 -9.01 -8.58 3.90
CA ALA A 270 -10.25 -9.34 4.12
C ALA A 270 -10.72 -10.13 2.89
N ASP A 271 -10.28 -9.72 1.69
CA ASP A 271 -10.58 -10.40 0.44
C ASP A 271 -9.78 -11.68 0.27
N ARG A 272 -10.46 -12.83 0.36
CA ARG A 272 -9.93 -14.18 0.15
C ARG A 272 -9.60 -14.51 -1.32
N LYS A 273 -9.24 -13.50 -2.12
CA LYS A 273 -8.93 -13.66 -3.54
C LYS A 273 -7.49 -14.11 -3.76
N ASP A 274 -7.28 -14.95 -4.77
CA ASP A 274 -5.93 -15.40 -5.12
C ASP A 274 -5.13 -14.26 -5.79
N MET A 275 -3.80 -14.25 -5.64
CA MET A 275 -2.92 -13.21 -6.20
C MET A 275 -3.09 -13.07 -7.71
N SER A 276 -3.35 -14.18 -8.41
CA SER A 276 -3.64 -14.16 -9.85
C SER A 276 -4.93 -13.42 -10.18
N GLU A 277 -5.96 -13.55 -9.34
CA GLU A 277 -7.25 -12.87 -9.53
C GLU A 277 -7.09 -11.37 -9.25
N GLN A 278 -6.41 -10.99 -8.16
CA GLN A 278 -6.14 -9.59 -7.85
C GLN A 278 -5.26 -8.92 -8.91
N MET A 279 -4.22 -9.59 -9.38
CA MET A 279 -3.34 -9.05 -10.44
C MET A 279 -4.11 -8.89 -11.76
N GLN A 280 -5.00 -9.82 -12.10
CA GLN A 280 -5.85 -9.70 -13.28
C GLN A 280 -6.88 -8.57 -13.12
N GLU A 281 -7.57 -8.48 -11.98
CA GLU A 281 -8.53 -7.41 -11.70
C GLU A 281 -7.85 -6.04 -11.74
N GLN A 282 -6.73 -5.85 -11.04
CA GLN A 282 -6.07 -4.55 -10.95
C GLN A 282 -5.38 -4.13 -12.26
N MET A 283 -4.70 -5.06 -12.94
CA MET A 283 -4.00 -4.75 -14.19
C MET A 283 -4.96 -4.47 -15.34
N PHE A 284 -6.14 -5.11 -15.35
CA PHE A 284 -7.14 -4.96 -16.42
C PHE A 284 -8.34 -4.08 -16.04
N ALA A 285 -8.46 -3.60 -14.80
CA ALA A 285 -9.54 -2.68 -14.40
C ALA A 285 -9.38 -1.27 -14.99
N THR A 286 -8.15 -0.84 -15.27
CA THR A 286 -7.86 0.52 -15.73
C THR A 286 -7.34 0.54 -17.18
N PRO A 287 -8.21 0.59 -18.21
CA PRO A 287 -7.77 0.65 -19.61
C PRO A 287 -6.87 1.86 -19.91
N GLN A 288 -6.93 2.91 -19.11
CA GLN A 288 -6.07 4.10 -19.21
C GLN A 288 -4.59 3.80 -18.93
N ALA A 289 -4.28 2.96 -17.94
CA ALA A 289 -2.90 2.59 -17.60
C ALA A 289 -2.26 1.77 -18.74
N LEU A 290 -3.01 0.80 -19.28
CA LEU A 290 -2.54 -0.03 -20.38
C LEU A 290 -2.42 0.78 -21.69
N GLY A 291 -3.33 1.72 -21.94
CA GLY A 291 -3.27 2.62 -23.10
C GLY A 291 -2.10 3.60 -23.06
N THR A 292 -1.80 4.17 -21.88
CA THR A 292 -0.64 5.06 -21.70
C THR A 292 0.68 4.32 -21.87
N ALA A 293 0.80 3.10 -21.31
CA ALA A 293 1.96 2.23 -21.53
C ALA A 293 2.14 1.90 -23.03
N ALA A 294 1.05 1.54 -23.73
CA ALA A 294 1.08 1.29 -25.17
C ALA A 294 1.56 2.50 -25.97
N GLY A 295 1.12 3.71 -25.60
CA GLY A 295 1.59 4.96 -26.22
C GLY A 295 3.07 5.20 -26.04
N ILE A 296 3.60 5.03 -24.82
CA ILE A 296 5.04 5.21 -24.52
C ILE A 296 5.89 4.18 -25.28
N ILE A 297 5.50 2.90 -25.24
CA ILE A 297 6.20 1.82 -25.94
C ILE A 297 6.14 2.05 -27.47
N GLY A 298 5.01 2.53 -27.98
CA GLY A 298 4.84 2.88 -29.39
C GLY A 298 5.77 4.01 -29.82
N VAL A 299 5.86 5.08 -29.02
CA VAL A 299 6.79 6.20 -29.29
C VAL A 299 8.24 5.73 -29.22
N MET A 300 8.63 4.89 -28.25
CA MET A 300 9.96 4.29 -28.21
C MET A 300 10.24 3.42 -29.44
N GLY A 301 9.24 2.68 -29.93
CA GLY A 301 9.35 1.84 -31.13
C GLY A 301 9.47 2.61 -32.44
N LEU A 302 9.25 3.93 -32.44
CA LEU A 302 9.47 4.80 -33.59
C LEU A 302 10.90 5.39 -33.62
N ILE A 303 11.69 5.22 -32.55
CA ILE A 303 13.07 5.71 -32.47
C ILE A 303 13.98 4.85 -33.36
N PRO A 304 14.72 5.44 -34.32
CA PRO A 304 15.64 4.70 -35.17
C PRO A 304 16.77 4.06 -34.33
N GLY A 305 17.03 2.76 -34.55
CA GLY A 305 18.08 2.00 -33.84
C GLY A 305 17.58 1.14 -32.67
N MET A 306 16.31 1.26 -32.28
CA MET A 306 15.65 0.32 -31.36
C MET A 306 15.13 -0.93 -32.12
N PRO A 307 14.90 -2.08 -31.45
CA PRO A 307 14.23 -3.23 -32.06
C PRO A 307 12.73 -2.96 -32.27
N ASN A 308 12.44 -2.12 -33.28
CA ASN A 308 11.12 -1.54 -33.55
C ASN A 308 10.02 -2.59 -33.68
N PHE A 309 10.33 -3.76 -34.26
CA PHE A 309 9.38 -4.86 -34.36
C PHE A 309 8.88 -5.35 -32.98
N ALA A 310 9.77 -5.48 -32.00
CA ALA A 310 9.39 -5.90 -30.64
C ALA A 310 8.53 -4.84 -29.96
N PHE A 311 8.98 -3.58 -29.97
CA PHE A 311 8.27 -2.47 -29.33
C PHE A 311 6.89 -2.21 -29.96
N LEU A 312 6.79 -2.17 -31.29
CA LEU A 312 5.51 -1.97 -31.97
C LEU A 312 4.56 -3.16 -31.79
N THR A 313 5.07 -4.39 -31.67
CA THR A 313 4.23 -5.56 -31.36
C THR A 313 3.68 -5.47 -29.93
N PHE A 314 4.50 -5.15 -28.93
CA PHE A 314 4.03 -4.96 -27.55
C PHE A 314 3.08 -3.76 -27.41
N ALA A 315 3.35 -2.66 -28.10
CA ALA A 315 2.45 -1.51 -28.15
C ALA A 315 1.10 -1.88 -28.79
N GLY A 316 1.12 -2.69 -29.87
CA GLY A 316 -0.09 -3.19 -30.52
C GLY A 316 -0.90 -4.13 -29.61
N VAL A 317 -0.24 -5.05 -28.90
CA VAL A 317 -0.90 -5.98 -27.95
C VAL A 317 -1.47 -5.22 -26.75
N ALA A 318 -0.70 -4.31 -26.15
CA ALA A 318 -1.16 -3.51 -25.01
C ALA A 318 -2.28 -2.55 -25.42
N GLY A 319 -2.13 -1.85 -26.55
CA GLY A 319 -3.16 -0.93 -27.07
C GLY A 319 -4.43 -1.67 -27.51
N GLY A 320 -4.28 -2.83 -28.16
CA GLY A 320 -5.39 -3.72 -28.49
C GLY A 320 -6.09 -4.27 -27.26
N GLY A 321 -5.34 -4.70 -26.24
CA GLY A 321 -5.87 -5.10 -24.94
C GLY A 321 -6.65 -3.99 -24.25
N ALA A 322 -6.08 -2.77 -24.21
CA ALA A 322 -6.73 -1.59 -23.64
C ALA A 322 -8.03 -1.25 -24.38
N TYR A 323 -8.03 -1.33 -25.72
CA TYR A 323 -9.20 -1.09 -26.54
C TYR A 323 -10.29 -2.15 -26.34
N LEU A 324 -9.92 -3.44 -26.23
CA LEU A 324 -10.85 -4.53 -25.96
C LEU A 324 -11.50 -4.39 -24.57
N ILE A 325 -10.72 -4.02 -23.55
CA ILE A 325 -11.21 -3.79 -22.19
C ILE A 325 -12.13 -2.56 -22.15
N TYR A 326 -11.71 -1.46 -22.77
CA TYR A 326 -12.52 -0.24 -22.89
C TYR A 326 -13.86 -0.53 -23.61
N ARG A 327 -13.82 -1.30 -24.69
CA ARG A 327 -15.02 -1.71 -25.44
C ARG A 327 -15.92 -2.63 -24.62
N ARG A 328 -15.36 -3.55 -23.82
CA ARG A 328 -16.15 -4.40 -22.89
C ARG A 328 -16.81 -3.61 -21.77
N GLN A 329 -16.14 -2.60 -21.23
CA GLN A 329 -16.70 -1.70 -20.22
C GLN A 329 -17.79 -0.79 -20.80
N LYS A 330 -17.64 -0.33 -22.06
CA LYS A 330 -18.62 0.52 -22.75
C LYS A 330 -19.81 -0.24 -23.35
N ASN A 331 -19.61 -1.52 -23.72
CA ASN A 331 -20.66 -2.41 -24.22
C ASN A 331 -21.28 -3.28 -23.13
N ARG A 332 -20.94 -3.06 -21.85
CA ARG A 332 -21.80 -3.53 -20.76
C ARG A 332 -23.08 -2.70 -20.86
N PRO A 333 -24.25 -3.30 -21.16
CA PRO A 333 -25.50 -2.57 -21.06
C PRO A 333 -25.68 -2.05 -19.62
N ASP A 334 -26.23 -0.85 -19.46
CA ASP A 334 -26.75 -0.30 -18.19
C ASP A 334 -27.97 -1.13 -17.73
N THR A 335 -27.77 -2.43 -17.53
CA THR A 335 -28.76 -3.36 -16.98
C THR A 335 -27.99 -4.30 -16.07
N ASP A 336 -27.65 -3.77 -14.90
CA ASP A 336 -27.51 -4.44 -13.61
C ASP A 336 -27.21 -3.37 -12.54
N VAL A 337 -28.20 -2.51 -12.31
CA VAL A 337 -28.61 -2.30 -10.92
C VAL A 337 -29.22 -3.63 -10.56
N ASP A 338 -28.58 -4.35 -9.64
CA ASP A 338 -28.97 -5.68 -9.19
C ASP A 338 -30.34 -5.61 -8.49
N LEU A 339 -31.38 -5.65 -9.33
CA LEU A 339 -32.79 -5.88 -9.04
C LEU A 339 -33.17 -7.16 -9.79
N ALA A 340 -32.50 -8.27 -9.47
CA ALA A 340 -32.93 -9.60 -9.87
C ALA A 340 -32.49 -10.67 -8.87
N GLY A 341 -32.86 -10.45 -7.61
CA GLY A 341 -33.03 -11.49 -6.60
C GLY A 341 -34.50 -11.63 -6.19
N ILE A 342 -35.44 -11.58 -7.14
CA ILE A 342 -36.81 -12.05 -6.93
C ILE A 342 -36.97 -13.33 -7.74
N GLU A 343 -36.56 -14.44 -7.15
CA GLU A 343 -37.22 -15.71 -7.39
C GLU A 343 -37.64 -16.32 -6.05
N THR A 344 -38.91 -16.68 -6.01
CA THR A 344 -39.63 -17.43 -4.97
C THR A 344 -39.79 -16.76 -3.60
N GLU A 345 -41.03 -16.38 -3.32
CA GLU A 345 -41.58 -16.25 -1.97
C GLU A 345 -41.31 -17.55 -1.17
N GLU A 346 -40.19 -17.60 -0.48
CA GLU A 346 -40.09 -18.29 0.80
C GLU A 346 -40.05 -17.22 1.89
N GLU A 347 -40.85 -17.40 2.92
CA GLU A 347 -41.02 -16.50 4.06
C GLU A 347 -39.67 -16.00 4.60
N VAL A 348 -39.27 -14.79 4.20
CA VAL A 348 -38.16 -14.07 4.82
C VAL A 348 -38.65 -13.61 6.19
N LYS A 349 -38.29 -14.36 7.23
CA LYS A 349 -38.20 -13.81 8.59
C LYS A 349 -37.36 -12.53 8.52
N PRO A 350 -37.77 -11.44 9.18
CA PRO A 350 -37.05 -10.17 9.10
C PRO A 350 -35.59 -10.42 9.46
N ALA A 351 -34.69 -10.14 8.52
CA ALA A 351 -33.27 -10.16 8.79
C ALA A 351 -32.99 -9.11 9.86
N ASP A 352 -32.28 -9.52 10.91
CA ASP A 352 -31.82 -8.61 11.93
C ASP A 352 -30.88 -7.57 11.28
N LEU A 353 -31.13 -6.29 11.57
CA LEU A 353 -30.32 -5.15 11.12
C LEU A 353 -28.82 -5.43 11.32
N SER A 354 -28.03 -5.30 10.26
CA SER A 354 -26.56 -5.44 10.30
C SER A 354 -25.90 -4.08 10.52
N TRP A 355 -24.67 -4.07 11.04
CA TRP A 355 -23.83 -2.86 11.09
C TRP A 355 -23.55 -2.27 9.69
N ASP A 356 -23.68 -3.09 8.64
CA ASP A 356 -23.57 -2.64 7.25
C ASP A 356 -24.75 -1.76 6.81
N ASP A 357 -25.88 -1.79 7.53
CA ASP A 357 -27.05 -0.92 7.29
C ASP A 357 -26.90 0.46 7.97
N VAL A 358 -25.87 0.63 8.81
CA VAL A 358 -25.56 1.91 9.47
C VAL A 358 -24.83 2.81 8.47
N GLN A 359 -25.59 3.64 7.77
CA GLN A 359 -25.02 4.65 6.88
C GLN A 359 -24.16 5.64 7.66
N ASN A 360 -22.92 5.82 7.22
CA ASN A 360 -22.05 6.86 7.75
C ASN A 360 -22.67 8.24 7.52
N VAL A 361 -22.59 9.09 8.54
CA VAL A 361 -23.15 10.43 8.48
C VAL A 361 -22.24 11.34 7.65
N ASP A 362 -22.82 12.06 6.69
CA ASP A 362 -22.07 13.07 5.93
C ASP A 362 -21.56 14.17 6.87
N VAL A 363 -20.25 14.42 6.83
CA VAL A 363 -19.59 15.44 7.68
C VAL A 363 -20.14 16.83 7.39
N LEU A 364 -20.31 17.17 6.11
CA LEU A 364 -20.91 18.44 5.66
C LEU A 364 -21.91 18.16 4.55
N GLY A 365 -23.15 18.60 4.75
CA GLY A 365 -24.28 18.36 3.86
C GLY A 365 -25.02 19.64 3.49
N LEU A 366 -25.64 19.64 2.31
CA LEU A 366 -26.58 20.65 1.85
C LEU A 366 -27.83 19.94 1.36
N GLU A 367 -28.92 20.07 2.10
CA GLU A 367 -30.23 19.63 1.68
C GLU A 367 -30.94 20.75 0.93
N VAL A 368 -31.56 20.43 -0.20
CA VAL A 368 -32.26 21.41 -1.02
C VAL A 368 -33.70 20.98 -1.32
N GLY A 369 -34.62 21.94 -1.28
CA GLY A 369 -35.99 21.76 -1.75
C GLY A 369 -36.06 21.64 -3.28
N TYR A 370 -37.16 21.06 -3.78
CA TYR A 370 -37.24 20.65 -5.19
C TYR A 370 -37.12 21.80 -6.22
N ARG A 371 -37.44 23.06 -5.89
CA ARG A 371 -37.26 24.20 -6.84
C ARG A 371 -35.82 24.66 -6.96
N LEU A 372 -34.94 24.18 -6.08
CA LEU A 372 -33.51 24.48 -6.10
C LEU A 372 -32.69 23.40 -6.81
N ILE A 373 -33.30 22.24 -7.16
CA ILE A 373 -32.63 21.15 -7.90
C ILE A 373 -31.93 21.63 -9.17
N PRO A 374 -32.53 22.50 -10.01
CA PRO A 374 -31.85 23.01 -11.22
C PRO A 374 -30.55 23.76 -10.92
N MET A 375 -30.41 24.35 -9.73
CA MET A 375 -29.19 25.06 -9.32
C MET A 375 -28.04 24.10 -8.98
N VAL A 376 -28.35 22.83 -8.66
CA VAL A 376 -27.38 21.82 -8.21
C VAL A 376 -27.19 20.66 -9.20
N ASP A 377 -27.91 20.65 -10.32
CA ASP A 377 -27.79 19.61 -11.35
C ASP A 377 -26.73 19.97 -12.41
N GLN A 378 -25.72 19.11 -12.60
CA GLN A 378 -24.68 19.29 -13.61
C GLN A 378 -25.22 19.24 -15.05
N ALA A 379 -26.26 18.44 -15.30
CA ALA A 379 -26.88 18.34 -16.63
C ALA A 379 -27.62 19.63 -17.02
N GLN A 380 -28.01 20.43 -16.03
CA GLN A 380 -28.73 21.70 -16.20
C GLN A 380 -27.83 22.92 -16.00
N ASN A 381 -26.51 22.75 -16.02
CA ASN A 381 -25.54 23.83 -15.83
C ASN A 381 -25.68 24.53 -14.44
N GLY A 382 -25.90 23.73 -13.40
CA GLY A 382 -26.12 24.17 -12.02
C GLY A 382 -24.96 24.99 -11.45
N GLN A 383 -25.16 26.31 -11.36
CA GLN A 383 -24.16 27.28 -10.92
C GLN A 383 -23.74 27.11 -9.45
N LEU A 384 -24.60 26.51 -8.61
CA LEU A 384 -24.32 26.37 -7.18
C LEU A 384 -23.16 25.39 -6.91
N LEU A 385 -23.04 24.32 -7.71
CA LEU A 385 -21.97 23.33 -7.56
C LEU A 385 -20.58 23.95 -7.68
N ASP A 386 -20.37 24.78 -8.70
CA ASP A 386 -19.08 25.41 -8.95
C ASP A 386 -18.77 26.48 -7.92
N ARG A 387 -19.79 27.21 -7.44
CA ARG A 387 -19.63 28.16 -6.33
C ARG A 387 -19.25 27.46 -5.04
N VAL A 388 -19.90 26.34 -4.69
CA VAL A 388 -19.58 25.56 -3.49
C VAL A 388 -18.15 25.00 -3.57
N LYS A 389 -17.72 24.49 -4.73
CA LYS A 389 -16.32 24.10 -4.96
C LYS A 389 -15.35 25.28 -4.79
N GLY A 390 -15.71 26.45 -5.31
CA GLY A 390 -14.95 27.69 -5.17
C GLY A 390 -14.80 28.12 -3.71
N VAL A 391 -15.90 28.11 -2.95
CA VAL A 391 -15.93 28.38 -1.50
C VAL A 391 -15.02 27.42 -0.77
N ARG A 392 -15.18 26.10 -0.99
CA ARG A 392 -14.33 25.08 -0.37
C ARG A 392 -12.85 25.36 -0.63
N ARG A 393 -12.47 25.69 -1.86
CA ARG A 393 -11.09 26.00 -2.23
C ARG A 393 -10.57 27.24 -1.50
N LYS A 394 -11.34 28.33 -1.51
CA LYS A 394 -11.00 29.59 -0.85
C LYS A 394 -10.85 29.40 0.67
N VAL A 395 -11.85 28.80 1.31
CA VAL A 395 -11.84 28.57 2.76
C VAL A 395 -10.73 27.62 3.17
N SER A 396 -10.43 26.57 2.38
CA SER A 396 -9.28 25.70 2.64
C SER A 396 -7.94 26.45 2.60
N GLN A 397 -7.78 27.37 1.64
CA GLN A 397 -6.60 28.24 1.56
C GLN A 397 -6.54 29.27 2.68
N GLU A 398 -7.68 29.72 3.19
CA GLU A 398 -7.81 30.68 4.28
C GLU A 398 -7.56 30.06 5.65
N LEU A 399 -8.02 28.84 5.90
CA LEU A 399 -7.85 28.13 7.17
C LEU A 399 -6.52 27.39 7.23
N GLY A 400 -6.02 26.88 6.10
CA GLY A 400 -4.76 26.12 6.05
C GLY A 400 -4.90 24.60 6.08
N PHE A 401 -6.13 24.07 6.02
CA PHE A 401 -6.41 22.65 5.86
C PHE A 401 -7.45 22.40 4.76
N LEU A 402 -7.54 21.18 4.26
CA LEU A 402 -8.50 20.82 3.22
C LEU A 402 -9.88 20.58 3.86
N VAL A 403 -10.84 21.45 3.59
CA VAL A 403 -12.22 21.28 4.07
C VAL A 403 -12.86 20.05 3.41
N PRO A 404 -13.66 19.23 4.13
CA PRO A 404 -14.41 18.12 3.56
C PRO A 404 -15.33 18.53 2.39
N PRO A 405 -15.65 17.62 1.46
CA PRO A 405 -16.63 17.90 0.41
C PRO A 405 -18.03 18.12 1.00
N VAL A 406 -18.80 19.02 0.39
CA VAL A 406 -20.21 19.27 0.74
C VAL A 406 -21.07 18.30 -0.06
N HIS A 407 -21.75 17.37 0.61
CA HIS A 407 -22.69 16.45 -0.03
C HIS A 407 -24.03 17.13 -0.24
N ILE A 408 -24.50 17.19 -1.49
CA ILE A 408 -25.77 17.83 -1.82
C ILE A 408 -26.82 16.74 -2.03
N ARG A 409 -27.96 16.85 -1.34
CA ARG A 409 -29.07 15.91 -1.45
C ARG A 409 -30.38 16.69 -1.60
N ASP A 410 -31.31 16.18 -2.39
CA ASP A 410 -32.67 16.69 -2.40
C ASP A 410 -33.42 16.18 -1.16
N ASN A 411 -34.25 17.04 -0.58
CA ASN A 411 -35.11 16.67 0.53
C ASN A 411 -36.54 17.16 0.27
N LEU A 412 -37.44 16.22 0.00
CA LEU A 412 -38.84 16.49 -0.32
C LEU A 412 -39.66 17.00 0.87
N ASP A 413 -39.14 16.84 2.10
CA ASP A 413 -39.77 17.38 3.31
C ASP A 413 -39.48 18.88 3.51
N LEU A 414 -38.53 19.44 2.75
CA LEU A 414 -38.25 20.89 2.76
C LEU A 414 -39.27 21.65 1.92
N LYS A 415 -39.49 22.93 2.28
CA LYS A 415 -40.26 23.83 1.42
C LYS A 415 -39.60 23.97 0.04
N PRO A 416 -40.36 24.30 -1.01
CA PRO A 416 -39.87 24.35 -2.38
C PRO A 416 -38.55 25.12 -2.58
N ASN A 417 -38.42 26.27 -1.93
CA ASN A 417 -37.32 27.24 -2.06
C ASN A 417 -36.37 27.22 -0.85
N GLU A 418 -36.52 26.25 0.05
CA GLU A 418 -35.72 26.16 1.27
C GLU A 418 -34.47 25.31 1.02
N TYR A 419 -33.37 25.70 1.64
CA TYR A 419 -32.16 24.90 1.76
C TYR A 419 -31.75 24.80 3.23
N ARG A 420 -31.00 23.74 3.55
CA ARG A 420 -30.51 23.47 4.90
C ARG A 420 -29.08 22.97 4.85
N ILE A 421 -28.23 23.56 5.67
CA ILE A 421 -26.82 23.19 5.82
C ILE A 421 -26.72 22.26 7.03
N MET A 422 -26.13 21.08 6.80
CA MET A 422 -25.98 20.01 7.78
C MET A 422 -24.50 19.84 8.13
N LEU A 423 -24.20 19.65 9.41
CA LEU A 423 -22.87 19.26 9.89
C LEU A 423 -23.01 18.01 10.75
N MET A 424 -22.34 16.92 10.36
CA MET A 424 -22.44 15.63 11.05
C MET A 424 -23.91 15.22 11.33
N GLY A 425 -24.78 15.41 10.33
CA GLY A 425 -26.20 15.07 10.42
C GLY A 425 -27.07 16.05 11.23
N VAL A 426 -26.49 17.13 11.76
CA VAL A 426 -27.21 18.15 12.54
C VAL A 426 -27.45 19.41 11.70
N PRO A 427 -28.68 19.95 11.66
CA PRO A 427 -28.95 21.21 10.95
C PRO A 427 -28.32 22.41 11.66
N LEU A 428 -27.43 23.12 10.98
CA LEU A 428 -26.77 24.32 11.51
C LEU A 428 -27.30 25.62 10.92
N GLY A 429 -27.77 25.58 9.67
CA GLY A 429 -28.25 26.75 8.95
C GLY A 429 -29.42 26.39 8.04
N ARG A 430 -30.35 27.33 7.87
CA ARG A 430 -31.43 27.22 6.87
C ARG A 430 -31.69 28.59 6.25
N GLY A 431 -32.20 28.59 5.03
CA GLY A 431 -32.63 29.81 4.36
C GLY A 431 -33.58 29.52 3.21
N GLU A 432 -34.25 30.56 2.74
CA GLU A 432 -35.11 30.50 1.55
C GLU A 432 -34.44 31.32 0.43
N VAL A 433 -34.31 30.72 -0.75
CA VAL A 433 -33.76 31.39 -1.94
C VAL A 433 -34.65 31.17 -3.16
N PHE A 434 -34.71 32.18 -4.02
CA PHE A 434 -35.53 32.15 -5.24
C PHE A 434 -34.62 32.11 -6.44
N SER A 435 -34.61 31.00 -7.18
CA SER A 435 -33.69 30.77 -8.31
C SER A 435 -33.89 31.75 -9.48
N ASP A 436 -35.04 32.41 -9.55
CA ASP A 436 -35.43 33.39 -10.56
C ASP A 436 -35.29 34.86 -10.13
N LYS A 437 -34.72 35.12 -8.93
CA LYS A 437 -34.58 36.46 -8.35
C LYS A 437 -33.17 36.74 -7.87
N GLU A 438 -32.90 38.02 -7.58
CA GLU A 438 -31.65 38.46 -6.95
C GLU A 438 -31.93 39.06 -5.56
N LEU A 439 -30.97 38.96 -4.66
CA LEU A 439 -31.06 39.49 -3.31
C LEU A 439 -30.34 40.84 -3.22
N ALA A 440 -31.10 41.91 -2.98
CA ALA A 440 -30.57 43.24 -2.70
C ALA A 440 -30.40 43.42 -1.18
N ILE A 441 -29.14 43.46 -0.72
CA ILE A 441 -28.76 43.58 0.69
C ILE A 441 -28.51 45.05 1.04
N ASN A 442 -29.08 45.53 2.14
CA ASN A 442 -28.86 46.87 2.65
C ASN A 442 -27.64 46.89 3.60
N PRO A 443 -26.49 47.50 3.21
CA PRO A 443 -25.31 47.61 4.08
C PRO A 443 -25.44 48.69 5.17
N GLY A 444 -26.57 49.39 5.25
CA GLY A 444 -26.86 50.46 6.22
C GLY A 444 -26.84 51.88 5.64
N GLN A 445 -26.46 52.06 4.38
CA GLN A 445 -26.36 53.36 3.69
C GLN A 445 -27.08 53.32 2.33
N VAL A 446 -28.40 53.17 2.35
CA VAL A 446 -29.24 53.19 1.13
C VAL A 446 -30.06 54.48 1.03
N PHE A 447 -30.32 54.92 -0.21
CA PHE A 447 -30.97 56.21 -0.50
C PHE A 447 -32.45 56.09 -0.91
N GLY A 448 -33.04 54.90 -0.81
CA GLY A 448 -34.45 54.62 -1.11
C GLY A 448 -34.78 53.14 -0.92
N GLU A 449 -36.06 52.78 -1.04
CA GLU A 449 -36.52 51.38 -0.98
C GLU A 449 -36.73 50.80 -2.38
N VAL A 450 -36.49 49.50 -2.52
CA VAL A 450 -36.74 48.74 -3.75
C VAL A 450 -37.97 47.84 -3.59
N ALA A 451 -38.76 47.70 -4.66
CA ALA A 451 -39.94 46.86 -4.65
C ALA A 451 -39.56 45.38 -4.73
N GLY A 452 -40.09 44.54 -3.83
CA GLY A 452 -39.79 43.11 -3.83
C GLY A 452 -40.27 42.39 -2.58
N ILE A 453 -39.74 41.19 -2.35
CA ILE A 453 -40.08 40.36 -1.18
C ILE A 453 -39.05 40.64 -0.08
N ALA A 454 -39.47 41.35 0.98
CA ALA A 454 -38.62 41.61 2.13
C ALA A 454 -38.18 40.32 2.84
N THR A 455 -36.90 40.26 3.20
CA THR A 455 -36.26 39.14 3.88
C THR A 455 -35.05 39.63 4.69
N LYS A 456 -34.28 38.70 5.25
CA LYS A 456 -32.95 38.97 5.81
C LYS A 456 -31.90 38.12 5.12
N ASP A 457 -30.70 38.67 5.01
CA ASP A 457 -29.54 37.89 4.57
C ASP A 457 -29.25 36.77 5.60
N PRO A 458 -29.10 35.51 5.16
CA PRO A 458 -28.91 34.39 6.06
C PRO A 458 -27.52 34.36 6.73
N THR A 459 -26.56 35.14 6.25
CA THR A 459 -25.17 35.11 6.74
C THR A 459 -24.94 36.11 7.87
N PHE A 460 -25.39 37.35 7.67
CA PHE A 460 -25.14 38.50 8.56
C PHE A 460 -26.40 39.05 9.21
N GLY A 461 -27.60 38.60 8.79
CA GLY A 461 -28.87 39.06 9.34
C GLY A 461 -29.25 40.48 8.93
N LEU A 462 -28.60 41.03 7.89
CA LEU A 462 -28.90 42.35 7.33
C LEU A 462 -30.26 42.34 6.63
N ASP A 463 -30.95 43.48 6.66
CA ASP A 463 -32.22 43.63 5.95
C ASP A 463 -31.98 43.57 4.44
N ALA A 464 -32.78 42.77 3.74
CA ALA A 464 -32.61 42.50 2.33
C ALA A 464 -33.96 42.33 1.62
N VAL A 465 -33.96 42.45 0.29
CA VAL A 465 -35.17 42.34 -0.53
C VAL A 465 -34.88 41.49 -1.75
N TRP A 466 -35.73 40.48 -2.03
CA TRP A 466 -35.69 39.75 -3.28
C TRP A 466 -36.34 40.56 -4.39
N ILE A 467 -35.54 40.92 -5.40
CA ILE A 467 -35.92 41.76 -6.53
C ILE A 467 -35.90 40.96 -7.84
N SER A 468 -36.57 41.48 -8.87
CA SER A 468 -36.43 40.96 -10.23
C SER A 468 -35.03 41.26 -10.77
N PRO A 469 -34.42 40.39 -11.60
CA PRO A 469 -33.14 40.70 -12.26
C PRO A 469 -33.16 41.99 -13.08
N SER A 470 -34.34 42.42 -13.56
CA SER A 470 -34.53 43.70 -14.25
C SER A 470 -34.27 44.93 -13.39
N ASP A 471 -34.38 44.80 -12.06
CA ASP A 471 -34.34 45.92 -11.11
C ASP A 471 -32.95 46.04 -10.45
N GLN A 472 -31.98 45.22 -10.87
CA GLN A 472 -30.62 45.16 -10.36
C GLN A 472 -29.91 46.52 -10.43
N ASP A 473 -29.90 47.15 -11.62
CA ASP A 473 -29.24 48.45 -11.84
C ASP A 473 -29.83 49.55 -10.94
N GLN A 474 -31.15 49.52 -10.75
CA GLN A 474 -31.84 50.47 -9.87
C GLN A 474 -31.47 50.26 -8.40
N ALA A 475 -31.43 49.00 -7.95
CA ALA A 475 -31.06 48.68 -6.58
C ALA A 475 -29.61 49.08 -6.26
N GLN A 476 -28.69 48.81 -7.19
CA GLN A 476 -27.28 49.23 -7.07
C GLN A 476 -27.14 50.76 -7.03
N ALA A 477 -27.88 51.49 -7.87
CA ALA A 477 -27.89 52.96 -7.86
C ALA A 477 -28.39 53.56 -6.54
N LEU A 478 -29.25 52.84 -5.82
CA LEU A 478 -29.75 53.23 -4.50
C LEU A 478 -28.82 52.81 -3.35
N GLY A 479 -27.69 52.15 -3.63
CA GLY A 479 -26.69 51.74 -2.66
C GLY A 479 -26.83 50.31 -2.12
N TYR A 480 -27.71 49.48 -2.70
CA TYR A 480 -27.81 48.07 -2.30
C TYR A 480 -26.69 47.23 -2.91
N THR A 481 -26.24 46.23 -2.16
CA THR A 481 -25.37 45.17 -2.70
C THR A 481 -26.24 44.05 -3.25
N VAL A 482 -26.21 43.83 -4.57
CA VAL A 482 -27.06 42.85 -5.24
C VAL A 482 -26.28 41.57 -5.55
N VAL A 483 -26.82 40.42 -5.16
CA VAL A 483 -26.21 39.09 -5.37
C VAL A 483 -27.23 38.05 -5.87
N ASP A 484 -26.79 37.09 -6.67
CA ASP A 484 -27.63 36.00 -7.16
C ASP A 484 -27.89 34.93 -6.08
N ALA A 485 -28.97 34.17 -6.24
CA ALA A 485 -29.38 33.13 -5.29
C ALA A 485 -28.27 32.11 -4.98
N SER A 486 -27.48 31.70 -5.98
CA SER A 486 -26.38 30.77 -5.77
C SER A 486 -25.27 31.37 -4.91
N THR A 487 -25.00 32.67 -5.03
CA THR A 487 -24.04 33.39 -4.18
C THR A 487 -24.52 33.52 -2.74
N VAL A 488 -25.82 33.72 -2.52
CA VAL A 488 -26.41 33.75 -1.17
C VAL A 488 -26.14 32.43 -0.44
N VAL A 489 -26.46 31.29 -1.06
CA VAL A 489 -26.23 29.96 -0.47
C VAL A 489 -24.73 29.71 -0.27
N ALA A 490 -23.90 30.04 -1.27
CA ALA A 490 -22.46 29.84 -1.18
C ALA A 490 -21.80 30.67 -0.06
N THR A 491 -22.25 31.91 0.14
CA THR A 491 -21.77 32.80 1.21
C THR A 491 -22.15 32.27 2.58
N HIS A 492 -23.38 31.80 2.74
CA HIS A 492 -23.83 31.17 3.98
C HIS A 492 -23.06 29.88 4.29
N ILE A 493 -22.82 29.02 3.30
CA ILE A 493 -21.97 27.81 3.47
C ILE A 493 -20.54 28.21 3.88
N SER A 494 -19.96 29.23 3.24
CA SER A 494 -18.63 29.72 3.59
C SER A 494 -18.54 30.14 5.05
N GLN A 495 -19.54 30.87 5.54
CA GLN A 495 -19.62 31.32 6.92
C GLN A 495 -19.74 30.15 7.89
N VAL A 496 -20.65 29.20 7.62
CA VAL A 496 -20.82 27.99 8.46
C VAL A 496 -19.52 27.18 8.53
N ILE A 497 -18.82 26.97 7.42
CA ILE A 497 -17.54 26.26 7.42
C ILE A 497 -16.50 27.00 8.29
N GLN A 498 -16.44 28.33 8.22
CA GLN A 498 -15.49 29.11 9.00
C GLN A 498 -15.83 29.09 10.50
N ASP A 499 -17.11 29.20 10.87
CA ASP A 499 -17.55 29.22 12.27
C ASP A 499 -17.37 27.84 12.94
N TYR A 500 -17.52 26.76 12.17
CA TYR A 500 -17.38 25.37 12.64
C TYR A 500 -16.10 24.69 12.15
N ALA A 501 -15.09 25.48 11.74
CA ALA A 501 -13.82 24.96 11.24
C ALA A 501 -13.12 24.02 12.23
N TYR A 502 -13.27 24.28 13.53
CA TYR A 502 -12.67 23.47 14.58
C TYR A 502 -13.34 22.09 14.75
N ASP A 503 -14.64 21.98 14.43
CA ASP A 503 -15.39 20.71 14.45
C ASP A 503 -15.12 19.87 13.18
N LEU A 504 -14.81 20.54 12.07
CA LEU A 504 -14.43 19.92 10.79
C LEU A 504 -12.97 19.41 10.77
N PHE A 505 -12.20 19.66 11.82
CA PHE A 505 -10.77 19.37 11.87
C PHE A 505 -10.46 18.31 12.92
N GLY A 506 -10.03 17.12 12.47
CA GLY A 506 -9.78 15.98 13.33
C GLY A 506 -8.38 15.37 13.21
N HIS A 507 -8.30 14.09 13.56
CA HIS A 507 -7.07 13.30 13.50
C HIS A 507 -6.58 13.12 12.06
N ASP A 508 -7.48 12.86 11.13
CA ASP A 508 -7.15 12.60 9.73
C ASP A 508 -6.60 13.86 9.04
N GLU A 509 -7.24 15.02 9.25
CA GLU A 509 -6.76 16.28 8.71
C GLU A 509 -5.39 16.65 9.30
N THR A 510 -5.19 16.42 10.60
CA THR A 510 -3.89 16.66 11.25
C THR A 510 -2.82 15.77 10.65
N GLN A 511 -3.11 14.47 10.47
CA GLN A 511 -2.16 13.53 9.87
C GLN A 511 -1.79 13.94 8.44
N GLN A 512 -2.78 14.30 7.61
CA GLN A 512 -2.56 14.79 6.25
C GLN A 512 -1.69 16.05 6.22
N LEU A 513 -1.88 16.98 7.16
CA LEU A 513 -1.03 18.17 7.28
C LEU A 513 0.41 17.83 7.68
N LEU A 514 0.59 16.91 8.62
CA LEU A 514 1.92 16.44 9.03
C LEU A 514 2.63 15.73 7.88
N ASP A 515 1.95 14.85 7.15
CA ASP A 515 2.49 14.14 5.99
C ASP A 515 2.91 15.10 4.88
N LYS A 516 2.10 16.14 4.62
CA LYS A 516 2.44 17.20 3.67
C LYS A 516 3.67 17.98 4.12
N LEU A 517 3.76 18.35 5.40
CA LEU A 517 4.94 19.05 5.91
C LEU A 517 6.18 18.16 5.87
N LYS A 518 6.04 16.85 6.15
CA LYS A 518 7.13 15.87 6.16
C LYS A 518 7.87 15.80 4.82
N GLN A 519 7.20 16.07 3.70
CA GLN A 519 7.84 16.15 2.37
C GLN A 519 8.90 17.27 2.29
N SER A 520 8.73 18.36 3.04
CA SER A 520 9.64 19.52 3.02
C SER A 520 10.54 19.61 4.25
N SER A 521 10.05 19.19 5.41
CA SER A 521 10.70 19.35 6.73
C SER A 521 10.60 18.05 7.55
N PRO A 522 11.14 16.91 7.07
CA PRO A 522 10.89 15.59 7.67
C PRO A 522 11.39 15.48 9.12
N LYS A 523 12.56 16.05 9.40
CA LYS A 523 13.17 16.01 10.74
C LYS A 523 12.31 16.68 11.80
N LEU A 524 11.66 17.80 11.47
CA LEU A 524 10.80 18.53 12.40
C LEU A 524 9.54 17.72 12.77
N VAL A 525 8.96 17.03 11.78
CA VAL A 525 7.76 16.21 12.01
C VAL A 525 8.10 14.98 12.84
N GLU A 526 9.18 14.28 12.50
CA GLU A 526 9.63 13.07 13.21
C GLU A 526 10.08 13.37 14.64
N GLU A 527 10.71 14.51 14.89
CA GLU A 527 11.11 14.91 16.25
C GLU A 527 9.91 15.24 17.14
N LEU A 528 8.81 15.75 16.57
CA LEU A 528 7.63 16.14 17.34
C LEU A 528 6.68 14.96 17.61
N VAL A 529 6.24 14.27 16.55
CA VAL A 529 5.20 13.24 16.61
C VAL A 529 5.76 11.90 16.10
N PRO A 530 5.67 10.81 16.88
CA PRO A 530 5.03 10.69 18.20
C PRO A 530 5.94 11.02 19.40
N ASP A 531 7.22 11.38 19.17
CA ASP A 531 8.27 11.33 20.19
C ASP A 531 8.08 12.35 21.34
N LYS A 532 7.84 13.63 21.01
CA LYS A 532 7.69 14.70 22.02
C LYS A 532 6.24 14.91 22.45
N LEU A 533 5.31 14.90 21.49
CA LEU A 533 3.87 15.07 21.69
C LEU A 533 3.09 13.98 20.95
N SER A 534 1.96 13.54 21.54
CA SER A 534 1.02 12.67 20.84
C SER A 534 0.25 13.46 19.77
N LEU A 535 -0.21 12.76 18.73
CA LEU A 535 -1.04 13.35 17.68
C LEU A 535 -2.28 14.06 18.26
N ALA A 536 -2.90 13.49 19.31
CA ALA A 536 -4.07 14.06 19.97
C ALA A 536 -3.82 15.45 20.57
N ILE A 537 -2.62 15.69 21.14
CA ILE A 537 -2.25 17.02 21.67
C ILE A 537 -2.12 18.02 20.52
N VAL A 538 -1.48 17.61 19.42
CA VAL A 538 -1.33 18.45 18.23
C VAL A 538 -2.70 18.80 17.63
N VAL A 539 -3.59 17.82 17.48
CA VAL A 539 -4.98 18.01 17.05
C VAL A 539 -5.65 19.06 17.94
N ARG A 540 -5.56 18.93 19.26
CA ARG A 540 -6.20 19.86 20.19
C ARG A 540 -5.67 21.29 20.08
N VAL A 541 -4.36 21.45 19.93
CA VAL A 541 -3.74 22.78 19.73
C VAL A 541 -4.25 23.42 18.44
N LEU A 542 -4.29 22.68 17.33
CA LEU A 542 -4.76 23.19 16.04
C LEU A 542 -6.26 23.51 16.07
N GLN A 543 -7.08 22.67 16.71
CA GLN A 543 -8.50 22.94 16.95
C GLN A 543 -8.71 24.22 17.77
N ASN A 544 -7.93 24.44 18.82
CA ASN A 544 -8.00 25.66 19.63
C ASN A 544 -7.70 26.91 18.80
N LEU A 545 -6.71 26.86 17.89
CA LEU A 545 -6.42 27.96 16.97
C LEU A 545 -7.60 28.23 16.02
N LEU A 546 -8.13 27.17 15.39
CA LEU A 546 -9.27 27.27 14.48
C LEU A 546 -10.54 27.78 15.18
N ARG A 547 -10.78 27.39 16.43
CA ARG A 547 -11.91 27.88 17.24
C ARG A 547 -11.86 29.40 17.45
N GLU A 548 -10.67 29.98 17.50
CA GLU A 548 -10.45 31.42 17.59
C GLU A 548 -10.24 32.09 16.23
N LYS A 549 -10.61 31.40 15.13
CA LYS A 549 -10.45 31.87 13.74
C LYS A 549 -9.01 32.23 13.37
N VAL A 550 -8.02 31.58 14.01
CA VAL A 550 -6.61 31.71 13.65
C VAL A 550 -6.25 30.65 12.60
N PRO A 551 -5.79 31.07 11.40
CA PRO A 551 -5.37 30.14 10.36
C PRO A 551 -4.16 29.30 10.76
N ILE A 552 -4.15 28.03 10.36
CA ILE A 552 -3.07 27.06 10.60
C ILE A 552 -2.20 26.81 9.35
N LYS A 553 -2.08 27.83 8.49
CA LYS A 553 -1.29 27.74 7.24
C LYS A 553 0.21 27.57 7.50
N ASP A 554 0.72 28.27 8.50
CA ASP A 554 2.14 28.25 8.87
C ASP A 554 2.46 27.10 9.82
N MET A 555 2.30 25.88 9.30
CA MET A 555 2.57 24.65 10.05
C MET A 555 4.02 24.53 10.51
N ARG A 556 4.97 25.19 9.82
CA ARG A 556 6.38 25.18 10.24
C ARG A 556 6.54 25.91 11.58
N THR A 557 6.11 27.16 11.66
CA THR A 557 6.22 27.96 12.90
C THR A 557 5.46 27.31 14.05
N ILE A 558 4.28 26.72 13.77
CA ILE A 558 3.50 25.97 14.75
C ILE A 558 4.32 24.80 15.31
N LEU A 559 4.85 23.93 14.44
CA LEU A 559 5.57 22.73 14.87
C LEU A 559 6.90 23.05 15.54
N GLU A 560 7.63 24.08 15.10
CA GLU A 560 8.87 24.54 15.75
C GLU A 560 8.57 24.99 17.19
N THR A 561 7.53 25.81 17.36
CA THR A 561 7.12 26.30 18.69
C THR A 561 6.70 25.14 19.60
N LEU A 562 5.92 24.19 19.07
CA LEU A 562 5.53 22.99 19.82
C LEU A 562 6.74 22.14 20.21
N THR A 563 7.70 21.95 19.31
CA THR A 563 8.93 21.17 19.53
C THR A 563 9.84 21.78 20.59
N GLU A 564 9.90 23.12 20.64
CA GLU A 564 10.65 23.86 21.64
C GLU A 564 9.97 23.80 23.02
N LYS A 565 8.65 24.01 23.07
CA LYS A 565 7.90 24.12 24.33
C LYS A 565 7.43 22.78 24.91
N SER A 566 7.43 21.70 24.12
CA SER A 566 7.04 20.35 24.58
C SER A 566 7.89 19.81 25.72
N GLY A 567 9.13 20.32 25.89
CA GLY A 567 9.99 19.99 27.03
C GLY A 567 9.60 20.71 28.32
N THR A 568 8.83 21.80 28.24
CA THR A 568 8.38 22.59 29.39
C THR A 568 6.97 22.20 29.82
N THR A 569 6.06 22.05 28.86
CA THR A 569 4.65 21.71 29.11
C THR A 569 4.09 20.81 28.02
N LYS A 570 3.10 20.01 28.39
CA LYS A 570 2.32 19.17 27.46
C LYS A 570 0.83 19.52 27.48
N ASP A 571 0.43 20.55 28.23
CA ASP A 571 -0.96 21.02 28.25
C ASP A 571 -1.29 21.70 26.91
N PRO A 572 -2.29 21.21 26.15
CA PRO A 572 -2.70 21.82 24.89
C PRO A 572 -3.04 23.32 25.01
N ASN A 573 -3.60 23.79 26.13
CA ASN A 573 -4.02 25.18 26.26
C ASN A 573 -2.82 26.15 26.41
N GLU A 574 -1.83 25.76 27.22
CA GLU A 574 -0.57 26.50 27.32
C GLU A 574 0.20 26.49 25.99
N LEU A 575 0.28 25.33 25.34
CA LEU A 575 0.91 25.19 24.02
C LEU A 575 0.23 26.07 22.97
N THR A 576 -1.11 26.14 22.96
CA THR A 576 -1.85 27.09 22.10
C THR A 576 -1.41 28.54 22.36
N SER A 577 -1.22 28.95 23.61
CA SER A 577 -0.81 30.33 23.94
C SER A 577 0.59 30.67 23.42
N PHE A 578 1.53 29.73 23.51
CA PHE A 578 2.87 29.88 22.91
C PHE A 578 2.80 29.97 21.38
N VAL A 579 2.03 29.08 20.75
CA VAL A 579 1.87 29.08 19.30
C VAL A 579 1.21 30.36 18.80
N ARG A 580 0.17 30.87 19.48
CA ARG A 580 -0.45 32.16 19.16
C ARG A 580 0.54 33.31 19.22
N SER A 581 1.42 33.32 20.22
CA SER A 581 2.46 34.34 20.34
C SER A 581 3.44 34.30 19.17
N ALA A 582 3.85 33.09 18.74
CA ALA A 582 4.69 32.91 17.57
C ALA A 582 4.00 33.32 16.26
N LEU A 583 2.70 33.06 16.14
CA LEU A 583 1.86 33.47 15.00
C LEU A 583 1.39 34.94 15.07
N GLY A 584 1.87 35.73 16.03
CA GLY A 584 1.35 37.08 16.30
C GLY A 584 1.32 37.99 15.07
N ARG A 585 2.33 37.93 14.19
CA ARG A 585 2.35 38.70 12.94
C ARG A 585 1.18 38.34 12.01
N ALA A 586 0.91 37.05 11.83
CA ALA A 586 -0.17 36.58 10.98
C ALA A 586 -1.54 36.92 11.57
N ILE A 587 -1.70 36.83 12.90
CA ILE A 587 -2.94 37.17 13.59
C ILE A 587 -3.24 38.66 13.44
N VAL A 588 -2.26 39.54 13.71
CA VAL A 588 -2.44 41.00 13.56
C VAL A 588 -2.76 41.35 12.12
N GLN A 589 -2.04 40.79 11.14
CA GLN A 589 -2.31 41.01 9.72
C GLN A 589 -3.73 40.58 9.31
N ASN A 590 -4.23 39.47 9.84
CA ASN A 590 -5.56 38.96 9.51
C ASN A 590 -6.68 39.86 10.08
N ILE A 591 -6.43 40.54 11.20
CA ILE A 591 -7.42 41.41 11.86
C ILE A 591 -7.39 42.82 11.27
N VAL A 592 -6.20 43.40 11.10
CA VAL A 592 -6.03 44.80 10.68
C VAL A 592 -6.00 44.92 9.15
N GLY A 593 -5.67 43.85 8.44
CA GLY A 593 -5.44 43.87 7.00
C GLY A 593 -4.07 44.45 6.64
N SER A 594 -3.82 44.58 5.34
CA SER A 594 -2.66 45.28 4.80
C SER A 594 -3.02 46.75 4.60
N GLU A 595 -2.77 47.61 5.58
CA GLU A 595 -2.64 49.05 5.31
C GLU A 595 -1.16 49.36 5.04
N ASP A 596 -0.91 50.30 4.11
CA ASP A 596 0.42 50.91 3.87
C ASP A 596 1.04 51.50 5.14
#